data_AF-A0A8X6TWF6-F1
#
_entry.id   AF-A0A8X6TWF6-F1
#
_cell.length_a   1.000
_cell.length_b   1.000
_cell.length_c   1.000
_cell.angle_alpha   90.00
_cell.angle_beta   90.00
_cell.angle_gamma   90.00
#
_symmetry.space_group_name_H-M   'P 1'
#
loop_
_entity.id
_entity.type
_entity.pdbx_description
1 polymer ?
#
loop_
_entity_poly.entity_id
_entity_poly.type
_entity_poly.pdbx_seq_one_letter_code
_entity_poly.pdbx_strand_id
1 'polypeptide(L)' 'TRYTELFDPEHLRPAIEEFLDKIQFTDACFLYSPSQIALAAIAYGTMKFKESIEGYLSDILCDNQPNKLSYVRDAIK' A
#
# COMPACT_ATOMS: atom_id res chain seq x y z
N THR A 1 0.48 -13.28 -9.08
CA THR A 1 1.07 -12.14 -8.34
C THR A 1 2.51 -12.48 -7.98
N ARG A 2 3.46 -11.52 -7.99
CA ARG A 2 4.89 -11.77 -7.70
C ARG A 2 5.21 -12.01 -6.21
N TYR A 3 4.18 -12.08 -5.37
CA TYR A 3 4.27 -12.34 -3.93
C TYR A 3 3.28 -13.46 -3.60
N THR A 4 3.81 -14.60 -3.18
CA THR A 4 3.08 -15.85 -2.94
C THR A 4 2.55 -15.99 -1.51
N GLU A 5 2.99 -15.12 -0.61
CA GLU A 5 2.60 -15.08 0.80
C GLU A 5 1.25 -14.38 1.04
N LEU A 6 0.71 -13.68 0.03
CA LEU A 6 -0.60 -13.04 0.10
C LEU A 6 -1.67 -14.07 -0.27
N PHE A 7 -2.36 -14.56 0.75
CA PHE A 7 -3.27 -15.71 0.65
C PHE A 7 -4.51 -15.40 -0.20
N ASP A 8 -5.00 -14.16 -0.18
CA ASP A 8 -6.10 -13.73 -1.03
C ASP A 8 -6.05 -12.23 -1.39
N PRO A 9 -5.38 -11.85 -2.49
CA PRO A 9 -5.28 -10.44 -2.89
C PRO A 9 -6.64 -9.84 -3.31
N GLU A 10 -7.64 -10.66 -3.59
CA GLU A 10 -8.97 -10.21 -3.99
C GLU A 10 -9.76 -9.69 -2.79
N HIS A 11 -9.51 -10.23 -1.59
CA HIS A 11 -10.18 -9.77 -0.37
C HIS A 11 -9.84 -8.29 -0.06
N LEU A 12 -8.67 -7.81 -0.51
CA LEU A 12 -8.22 -6.43 -0.28
C LEU A 12 -8.93 -5.42 -1.19
N ARG A 13 -9.45 -5.88 -2.33
CA ARG A 13 -10.05 -5.01 -3.36
C ARG A 13 -11.14 -4.08 -2.80
N PRO A 14 -12.11 -4.52 -1.97
CA PRO A 14 -13.15 -3.62 -1.46
C PRO A 14 -12.59 -2.51 -0.56
N ALA A 15 -11.52 -2.79 0.19
CA ALA A 15 -10.88 -1.78 1.05
C ALA A 15 -10.03 -0.79 0.23
N ILE A 16 -9.41 -1.26 -0.84
CA ILE A 16 -8.66 -0.42 -1.79
C ILE A 16 -9.63 0.50 -2.55
N GLU A 17 -10.75 -0.03 -3.04
CA GLU A 17 -11.80 0.74 -3.71
C GLU A 17 -12.37 1.81 -2.78
N GLU A 18 -12.70 1.46 -1.53
CA GLU A 18 -13.18 2.42 -0.54
C GLU A 18 -12.17 3.56 -0.29
N PHE A 19 -10.86 3.25 -0.26
CA PHE A 19 -9.83 4.26 -0.09
C PHE A 19 -9.70 5.15 -1.34
N LEU A 20 -9.75 4.56 -2.54
CA LEU A 20 -9.68 5.30 -3.80
C LEU A 20 -10.89 6.21 -4.01
N ASP A 21 -12.09 5.79 -3.60
CA ASP A 21 -13.28 6.65 -3.64
C ASP A 21 -13.10 7.84 -2.69
N LYS A 22 -12.54 7.63 -1.50
CA LYS A 22 -12.30 8.72 -0.54
C LYS A 22 -11.22 9.69 -1.01
N ILE A 23 -10.15 9.20 -1.61
CA ILE A 23 -9.02 10.05 -2.01
C ILE A 23 -9.39 11.00 -3.15
N GLN A 24 -10.38 10.64 -3.98
CA GLN A 24 -10.91 11.50 -5.04
C GLN A 24 -11.59 12.78 -4.53
N PHE A 25 -12.03 12.79 -3.27
CA PHE A 25 -12.59 13.99 -2.61
C PHE A 25 -11.52 14.85 -1.92
N THR A 26 -10.24 14.59 -2.18
CA THR A 26 -9.11 15.31 -1.60
C THR A 26 -8.16 15.82 -2.68
N ASP A 27 -7.32 16.78 -2.34
CA ASP A 27 -6.29 17.30 -3.24
C ASP A 27 -5.12 16.31 -3.47
N ALA A 28 -5.18 15.11 -2.89
CA ALA A 28 -4.10 14.13 -2.99
C ALA A 28 -3.80 13.70 -4.43
N CYS A 29 -4.79 13.72 -5.34
CA CYS A 29 -4.59 13.49 -6.77
C CYS A 29 -3.72 14.56 -7.45
N PHE A 30 -3.62 15.77 -6.87
CA PHE A 30 -2.75 16.84 -7.34
C PHE A 30 -1.39 16.87 -6.62
N LEU A 31 -1.30 16.27 -5.43
CA LEU A 31 -0.11 16.30 -4.57
C LEU A 31 0.79 15.07 -4.72
N TYR A 32 0.22 13.91 -5.09
CA TYR A 32 0.94 12.64 -5.14
C TYR A 32 0.81 11.95 -6.50
N SER A 33 1.82 11.15 -6.85
CA SER A 33 1.77 10.35 -8.06
C SER A 33 0.76 9.19 -7.94
N PRO A 34 0.16 8.73 -9.05
CA PRO A 34 -0.78 7.61 -9.03
C PRO A 34 -0.19 6.33 -8.42
N SER A 35 1.12 6.11 -8.57
CA SER A 35 1.82 4.98 -7.96
C SER A 35 1.89 5.08 -6.42
N GLN A 36 2.07 6.28 -5.88
CA GLN A 36 2.05 6.51 -4.42
C GLN A 36 0.65 6.35 -3.85
N ILE A 37 -0.35 6.85 -4.56
CA ILE A 37 -1.76 6.69 -4.18
C ILE A 37 -2.16 5.22 -4.17
N ALA A 38 -1.78 4.47 -5.21
CA ALA A 38 -2.02 3.03 -5.28
C ALA A 38 -1.33 2.26 -4.14
N LEU A 39 -0.09 2.62 -3.80
CA LEU A 39 0.64 2.00 -2.69
C LEU A 39 -0.02 2.30 -1.33
N ALA A 40 -0.44 3.55 -1.12
CA ALA A 40 -1.17 3.94 0.08
C ALA A 40 -2.51 3.19 0.20
N ALA A 41 -3.22 3.00 -0.91
CA ALA A 41 -4.47 2.24 -0.94
C ALA A 41 -4.25 0.77 -0.58
N ILE A 42 -3.20 0.15 -1.13
CA ILE A 42 -2.81 -1.23 -0.83
C ILE A 42 -2.39 -1.38 0.65
N ALA A 43 -1.57 -0.46 1.16
CA ALA A 43 -1.17 -0.42 2.56
C ALA A 43 -2.38 -0.28 3.49
N TYR A 44 -3.29 0.65 3.18
CA TYR A 44 -4.54 0.85 3.90
C TYR A 44 -5.40 -0.43 3.93
N GLY A 45 -5.54 -1.10 2.79
CA GLY A 45 -6.20 -2.40 2.69
C GLY A 45 -5.60 -3.38 3.69
N THR A 46 -4.29 -3.57 3.68
CA THR A 46 -3.67 -4.55 4.59
C THR A 46 -3.66 -4.17 6.05
N MET A 47 -3.61 -2.88 6.38
CA MET A 47 -3.84 -2.42 7.75
C MET A 47 -5.26 -2.82 8.21
N LYS A 48 -6.27 -2.69 7.34
CA LYS A 48 -7.67 -3.03 7.64
C LYS A 48 -7.86 -4.53 7.89
N PHE A 49 -7.14 -5.37 7.18
CA PHE A 49 -7.23 -6.84 7.30
C PHE A 49 -6.15 -7.48 8.17
N LYS A 50 -5.27 -6.67 8.80
CA LYS A 50 -4.13 -7.10 9.63
C LYS A 50 -3.18 -8.07 8.92
N GLU A 51 -3.11 -7.99 7.60
CA GLU A 51 -2.10 -8.72 6.82
C GLU A 51 -0.82 -7.90 6.73
N SER A 52 0.32 -8.59 6.64
CA SER A 52 1.62 -7.91 6.52
C SER A 52 2.10 -7.91 5.06
N ILE A 53 2.11 -6.73 4.43
CA ILE A 53 2.81 -6.49 3.14
C ILE A 53 4.30 -6.21 3.37
N GLU A 54 4.80 -6.31 4.61
CA GLU A 54 6.17 -5.90 4.91
C GLU A 54 7.21 -6.70 4.12
N GLY A 55 6.95 -7.98 3.85
CA GLY A 55 7.77 -8.82 2.95
C GLY A 55 7.76 -8.30 1.50
N TYR A 56 6.59 -7.95 0.95
CA TYR A 56 6.51 -7.37 -0.39
C TYR A 56 7.20 -6.00 -0.49
N LEU A 57 7.05 -5.14 0.52
CA LEU A 57 7.70 -3.84 0.57
C LEU A 57 9.22 -3.98 0.63
N SER A 58 9.74 -4.91 1.43
CA SER A 58 11.17 -5.07 1.67
C SER A 58 11.86 -5.86 0.56
N ASP A 59 11.30 -7.00 0.18
CA ASP A 59 11.95 -7.98 -0.71
C ASP A 59 11.69 -7.67 -2.19
N ILE A 60 10.55 -7.06 -2.54
CA ILE A 60 10.15 -6.87 -3.94
C ILE A 60 10.14 -5.40 -4.34
N LEU A 61 9.55 -4.52 -3.51
CA LEU A 61 9.40 -3.11 -3.86
C LEU A 61 10.66 -2.28 -3.57
N CYS A 62 11.34 -2.57 -2.46
CA CYS A 62 12.54 -1.85 -2.03
C CYS A 62 13.86 -2.58 -2.32
N ASP A 63 13.85 -3.80 -2.85
CA ASP A 63 15.06 -4.56 -3.23
C ASP A 63 16.15 -4.51 -2.14
N ASN A 64 15.78 -4.79 -0.89
CA ASN A 64 16.67 -4.69 0.28
C ASN A 64 17.28 -3.29 0.53
N GLN A 65 16.57 -2.21 0.23
CA GLN A 65 16.93 -0.84 0.60
C GLN A 65 16.21 -0.42 1.91
N PRO A 66 16.75 -0.77 3.10
CA PRO A 66 16.08 -0.52 4.38
C PRO A 66 15.85 0.97 4.66
N ASN A 67 16.70 1.84 4.11
CA ASN A 67 16.61 3.29 4.28
C ASN A 67 15.40 3.91 3.61
N LYS A 68 14.85 3.29 2.55
CA LYS A 68 13.60 3.76 1.92
C LYS A 68 12.37 3.24 2.64
N LEU A 69 12.49 2.07 3.26
CA LEU A 69 11.41 1.43 4.00
C LEU A 69 11.05 2.19 5.27
N SER A 70 12.03 2.80 5.95
CA SER A 70 11.80 3.63 7.14
C SER A 70 10.93 4.85 6.84
N TYR A 71 11.18 5.56 5.72
CA TYR A 71 10.34 6.69 5.30
C TYR A 71 8.89 6.28 5.01
N VAL A 72 8.70 5.12 4.38
CA VAL A 72 7.37 4.59 4.09
C VAL A 72 6.67 4.17 5.39
N ARG A 73 7.40 3.57 6.35
CA ARG A 73 6.88 3.21 7.68
C ARG A 73 6.40 4.42 8.47
N ASP A 74 7.17 5.50 8.48
CA ASP A 74 6.79 6.73 9.17
C ASP A 74 5.60 7.43 8.50
N ALA A 75 5.44 7.30 7.18
CA ALA A 75 4.31 7.89 6.46
C ALA A 75 2.97 7.14 6.67
N ILE A 76 3.01 5.90 7.18
CA ILE A 76 1.83 5.04 7.39
C ILE A 76 1.36 5.07 8.87
N LYS A 77 2.13 5.69 9.76
CA LYS A 77 1.86 5.79 11.20
C LYS A 77 0.92 6.94 11.54
#